data_AF-A0A662NY64-F1
#
_entry.id   AF-A0A662NY64-F1
#
_cell.length_a   1.000
_cell.length_b   1.000
_cell.length_c   1.000
_cell.angle_alpha   90.00
_cell.angle_beta   90.00
_cell.angle_gamma   90.00
#
_symmetry.space_group_name_H-M   'P 1'
#
loop_
_entity.id
_entity.type
_entity.pdbx_description
1 polymer ?
#
loop_
_entity_poly.entity_id
_entity_poly.type
_entity_poly.pdbx_seq_one_letter_code
_entity_poly.pdbx_strand_id
1 'polypeptide(L)'
;MGKKDFYLKLPLEMREKLKKPLGELVRGELPLPYVKSFEIFKSAPYLITVGDVVTENTVRLGIEPNLAIYDYKTEREEYKPEVEGKAIAITVNNPPATITK
;
A
#
# COMPACT_ATOMS: atom_id res chain seq x y z
N MET A 1 24.56 11.67 -18.12
CA MET A 1 23.76 11.99 -16.91
C MET A 1 22.30 12.10 -17.35
N GLY A 2 21.56 10.99 -17.33
CA GLY A 2 20.22 10.89 -17.93
C GLY A 2 19.20 11.83 -17.25
N LYS A 3 18.26 12.35 -18.03
CA LYS A 3 17.16 13.20 -17.55
C LYS A 3 16.51 12.56 -16.32
N LYS A 4 16.32 13.35 -15.26
CA LYS A 4 15.63 12.92 -14.05
C LYS A 4 14.12 12.86 -14.35
N ASP A 5 13.64 11.69 -14.75
CA ASP A 5 12.23 11.45 -15.08
C ASP A 5 11.39 11.17 -13.81
N PHE A 6 11.32 12.14 -12.88
CA PHE A 6 10.41 12.08 -11.74
C PHE A 6 9.58 13.36 -11.62
N TYR A 7 8.31 13.24 -11.24
CA TYR A 7 7.41 14.36 -10.98
C TYR A 7 7.73 15.03 -9.63
N LEU A 8 8.01 14.22 -8.59
CA LEU A 8 8.40 14.70 -7.26
C LEU A 8 9.56 13.89 -6.68
N LYS A 9 10.43 14.56 -5.92
CA LYS A 9 11.46 13.94 -5.10
C LYS A 9 11.32 14.42 -3.67
N LEU A 10 11.29 13.49 -2.73
CA LEU A 10 11.10 13.78 -1.31
C LEU A 10 12.26 14.65 -0.79
N PRO A 11 11.98 15.87 -0.28
CA PRO A 11 12.99 16.69 0.37
C PRO A 11 13.55 16.02 1.63
N LEU A 12 14.80 16.32 1.98
CA LEU A 12 15.48 15.67 3.10
C LEU A 12 14.80 16.00 4.43
N GLU A 13 14.39 17.25 4.63
CA GLU A 13 13.69 17.76 5.80
C GLU A 13 12.32 17.08 6.02
N MET A 14 11.70 16.59 4.94
CA MET A 14 10.42 15.91 5.00
C MET A 14 10.54 14.43 5.40
N ARG A 15 11.74 13.83 5.34
CA ARG A 15 11.95 12.41 5.70
C ARG A 15 11.55 12.13 7.14
N GLU A 16 11.97 12.97 8.08
CA GLU A 16 11.64 12.79 9.50
C GLU A 16 10.15 13.05 9.77
N LYS A 17 9.54 13.99 9.04
CA LYS A 17 8.12 14.30 9.18
C LYS A 17 7.25 13.12 8.75
N LEU A 18 7.58 12.48 7.61
CA LEU A 18 6.79 11.38 7.06
C LEU A 18 7.08 10.00 7.68
N LYS A 19 8.13 9.88 8.52
CA LYS A 19 8.35 8.68 9.34
C LYS A 19 7.31 8.52 10.45
N LYS A 20 6.71 9.63 10.90
CA LYS A 20 5.66 9.58 11.92
C LYS A 20 4.37 9.05 11.28
N PRO A 21 3.57 8.23 11.98
CA PRO A 21 2.25 7.83 11.50
C PRO A 21 1.45 9.06 11.07
N LEU A 22 0.95 9.04 9.83
CA LEU A 22 0.13 10.13 9.28
C LEU A 22 -1.33 10.04 9.74
N GLY A 23 -1.69 8.95 10.41
CA GLY A 23 -3.01 8.70 10.99
C GLY A 23 -2.90 7.82 12.22
N GLU A 24 -4.02 7.20 12.59
CA GLU A 24 -4.08 6.32 13.74
C GLU A 24 -3.22 5.07 13.54
N LEU A 25 -2.36 4.78 14.53
CA LEU A 25 -1.62 3.54 14.57
C LEU A 25 -2.42 2.49 15.34
N VAL A 26 -3.09 1.59 14.62
CA VAL A 26 -3.81 0.46 15.21
C VAL A 26 -2.82 -0.64 15.59
N ARG A 27 -2.60 -0.83 16.90
CA ARG A 27 -1.64 -1.81 17.42
C ARG A 27 -2.30 -3.15 17.76
N GLY A 28 -1.53 -4.22 17.61
CA GLY A 28 -1.90 -5.59 17.97
C GLY A 28 -1.14 -6.62 17.13
N GLU A 29 -1.16 -7.87 17.56
CA GLU A 29 -0.67 -8.99 16.76
C GLU A 29 -1.65 -9.31 15.63
N LEU A 30 -1.14 -9.83 14.51
CA LEU A 30 -2.01 -10.25 13.40
C LEU A 30 -2.96 -11.35 13.87
N PRO A 31 -4.27 -11.29 13.54
CA PRO A 31 -4.94 -10.34 12.65
C PRO A 31 -5.67 -9.19 13.37
N LEU A 32 -5.46 -8.97 14.68
CA LEU A 32 -6.26 -8.05 15.51
C LEU A 32 -6.39 -6.61 14.97
N PRO A 33 -5.35 -5.96 14.43
CA PRO A 33 -5.49 -4.61 13.88
C PRO A 33 -6.52 -4.52 12.75
N TYR A 34 -6.65 -5.58 11.95
CA TYR A 34 -7.55 -5.62 10.80
C TYR A 34 -8.99 -5.90 11.25
N VAL A 35 -9.17 -6.80 12.21
CA VAL A 35 -10.48 -7.07 12.82
C VAL A 35 -11.03 -5.81 13.49
N LYS A 36 -10.20 -5.06 14.23
CA LYS A 36 -10.60 -3.79 14.86
C LYS A 36 -11.00 -2.73 13.83
N SER A 37 -10.34 -2.73 12.67
CA SER A 37 -10.58 -1.74 11.61
C SER A 37 -11.67 -2.16 10.62
N PHE A 38 -12.27 -3.35 10.77
CA PHE A 38 -13.17 -3.95 9.79
C PHE A 38 -14.35 -3.05 9.42
N GLU A 39 -15.07 -2.51 10.40
CA GLU A 39 -16.23 -1.64 10.14
C GLU A 39 -15.83 -0.33 9.45
N ILE A 40 -14.65 0.20 9.78
CA ILE A 40 -14.11 1.41 9.13
C ILE A 40 -13.78 1.09 7.66
N PHE A 41 -13.13 -0.03 7.39
CA PHE A 41 -12.79 -0.45 6.03
C PHE A 41 -14.04 -0.71 5.19
N LYS A 42 -15.05 -1.37 5.76
CA LYS A 42 -16.30 -1.72 5.08
C LYS A 42 -17.17 -0.49 4.77
N SER A 43 -17.14 0.52 5.63
CA SER A 43 -17.91 1.76 5.44
C SER A 43 -17.14 2.86 4.71
N ALA A 44 -15.84 2.68 4.45
CA ALA A 44 -15.03 3.64 3.75
C ALA A 44 -15.56 3.82 2.30
N PRO A 45 -15.79 5.07 1.83
CA PRO A 45 -16.18 5.31 0.45
C PRO A 45 -15.07 4.91 -0.54
N TYR A 46 -13.82 5.01 -0.09
CA TYR A 46 -12.64 4.57 -0.82
C TYR A 46 -11.60 3.99 0.16
N LEU A 47 -11.16 2.77 -0.11
CA LEU A 47 -10.13 2.06 0.64
C LEU A 47 -8.91 1.82 -0.25
N ILE A 48 -7.75 2.29 0.23
CA ILE A 48 -6.47 2.12 -0.44
C ILE A 48 -5.54 1.35 0.50
N THR A 49 -4.94 0.27 0.02
CA THR A 49 -3.93 -0.50 0.77
C THR A 49 -2.55 -0.27 0.16
N VAL A 50 -1.53 -0.15 1.01
CA VAL A 50 -0.14 0.10 0.59
C VAL A 50 0.80 -0.89 1.26
N GLY A 51 1.33 -1.82 0.48
CA GLY A 51 2.14 -2.95 0.91
C GLY A 51 1.40 -4.29 0.83
N ASP A 52 2.17 -5.36 0.66
CA ASP A 52 1.65 -6.69 0.36
C ASP A 52 0.87 -7.26 1.55
N VAL A 53 1.45 -7.22 2.75
CA VAL A 53 0.85 -7.77 3.99
C VAL A 53 -0.49 -7.10 4.33
N VAL A 54 -0.58 -5.77 4.22
CA VAL A 54 -1.83 -5.06 4.55
C VAL A 54 -2.92 -5.37 3.53
N THR A 55 -2.55 -5.48 2.25
CA THR A 55 -3.49 -5.81 1.19
C THR A 55 -4.03 -7.23 1.37
N GLU A 56 -3.17 -8.21 1.57
CA GLU A 56 -3.59 -9.61 1.77
C GLU A 56 -4.49 -9.79 2.99
N ASN A 57 -4.15 -9.19 4.13
CA ASN A 57 -4.98 -9.31 5.34
C ASN A 57 -6.33 -8.62 5.17
N THR A 58 -6.40 -7.53 4.42
CA THR A 58 -7.66 -6.85 4.09
C THR A 58 -8.54 -7.73 3.20
N VAL A 59 -7.97 -8.33 2.15
CA VAL A 59 -8.68 -9.27 1.26
C VAL A 59 -9.13 -10.53 1.98
N ARG A 60 -8.31 -11.09 2.89
CA ARG A 60 -8.68 -12.25 3.72
C ARG A 60 -9.88 -11.99 4.64
N LEU A 61 -10.18 -10.73 4.96
CA LEU A 61 -11.40 -10.34 5.68
C LEU A 61 -12.62 -10.21 4.76
N GLY A 62 -12.50 -10.50 3.47
CA GLY A 62 -13.57 -10.32 2.48
C GLY A 62 -13.78 -8.87 2.08
N ILE A 63 -12.78 -8.00 2.28
CA ILE A 63 -12.83 -6.59 1.87
C ILE A 63 -11.93 -6.39 0.65
N GLU A 64 -12.52 -5.99 -0.47
CA GLU A 64 -11.78 -5.62 -1.67
C GLU A 64 -11.43 -4.13 -1.61
N PRO A 65 -10.13 -3.74 -1.57
CA PRO A 65 -9.76 -2.34 -1.66
C PRO A 65 -10.01 -1.80 -3.08
N ASN A 66 -10.29 -0.49 -3.18
CA ASN A 66 -10.45 0.17 -4.47
C ASN A 66 -9.12 0.34 -5.21
N LEU A 67 -8.01 0.42 -4.47
CA LEU A 67 -6.66 0.46 -4.99
C LEU A 67 -5.72 -0.27 -4.04
N ALA A 68 -4.97 -1.23 -4.58
CA ALA A 68 -3.90 -1.91 -3.87
C ALA A 68 -2.56 -1.55 -4.49
N ILE A 69 -1.63 -1.07 -3.66
CA ILE A 69 -0.26 -0.76 -4.06
C ILE A 69 0.65 -1.82 -3.47
N TYR A 70 1.21 -2.65 -4.33
CA TYR A 70 2.19 -3.67 -3.96
C TYR A 70 3.59 -3.08 -4.09
N ASP A 71 4.45 -3.29 -3.09
CA ASP A 71 5.84 -2.85 -3.15
C ASP A 71 6.81 -3.97 -3.54
N TYR A 72 6.32 -5.22 -3.59
CA TYR A 72 7.07 -6.44 -3.94
C TYR A 72 8.39 -6.60 -3.18
N LYS A 73 8.55 -5.90 -2.04
CA LYS A 73 9.76 -6.01 -1.21
C LYS A 73 9.71 -7.22 -0.28
N THR A 74 8.61 -7.94 -0.26
CA THR A 74 8.47 -9.24 0.37
C THR A 74 8.70 -10.37 -0.62
N GLU A 75 9.92 -10.47 -1.17
CA GLU A 75 10.36 -11.65 -1.93
C GLU A 75 10.61 -12.85 -0.98
N ARG A 76 9.54 -13.55 -0.64
CA ARG A 76 9.59 -15.00 -0.41
C ARG A 76 8.44 -15.62 -1.18
N GLU A 77 8.68 -15.79 -2.48
CA GLU A 77 7.84 -16.43 -3.52
C GLU A 77 7.22 -15.49 -4.57
N GLU A 78 7.09 -16.03 -5.77
CA GLU A 78 6.56 -15.38 -6.97
C GLU A 78 5.06 -15.12 -6.79
N TYR A 79 4.69 -13.95 -6.26
CA TYR A 79 3.29 -13.60 -6.04
C TYR A 79 2.63 -13.17 -7.35
N LYS A 80 1.83 -14.07 -7.94
CA LYS A 80 0.80 -13.72 -8.91
C LYS A 80 -0.47 -13.46 -8.13
N PRO A 81 -0.89 -12.20 -7.90
CA PRO A 81 -2.19 -11.96 -7.30
C PRO A 81 -3.24 -12.63 -8.19
N GLU A 82 -3.97 -13.61 -7.65
CA GLU A 82 -5.23 -14.06 -8.22
C GLU A 82 -6.24 -12.92 -8.02
N VAL A 83 -6.09 -11.85 -8.81
CA VAL A 83 -7.13 -10.84 -8.89
C VAL A 83 -8.19 -11.42 -9.80
N GLU A 84 -9.21 -12.03 -9.20
CA GLU A 84 -10.35 -12.57 -9.90
C GLU A 84 -11.00 -11.46 -10.78
N GLY A 85 -10.61 -11.43 -12.06
CA GLY A 85 -11.34 -10.87 -13.19
C GLY A 85 -11.69 -9.38 -13.23
N LYS A 86 -11.48 -8.58 -12.17
CA LYS A 86 -12.00 -7.20 -12.09
C LYS A 86 -10.95 -6.10 -11.95
N ALA A 87 -9.73 -6.40 -11.52
CA ALA A 87 -8.72 -5.37 -11.36
C ALA A 87 -7.88 -5.17 -12.61
N ILE A 88 -7.47 -3.92 -12.83
CA ILE A 88 -6.47 -3.57 -13.82
C ILE A 88 -5.12 -3.54 -13.10
N ALA A 89 -4.21 -4.44 -13.49
CA ALA A 89 -2.85 -4.43 -12.98
C ALA A 89 -2.00 -3.42 -13.77
N ILE A 90 -1.35 -2.50 -13.07
CA ILE A 90 -0.44 -1.52 -13.65
C ILE A 90 0.89 -1.62 -12.90
N THR A 91 1.95 -1.94 -13.65
CA THR A 91 3.31 -1.96 -13.12
C THR A 91 4.01 -0.66 -13.46
N VAL A 92 4.57 0.00 -12.45
CA VAL A 92 5.33 1.24 -12.61
C VAL A 92 6.70 1.10 -11.95
N ASN A 93 7.69 1.82 -12.48
CA ASN A 93 8.98 1.98 -11.81
C ASN A 93 8.94 3.27 -10.99
N ASN A 94 8.95 3.16 -9.66
CA ASN A 94 8.99 4.30 -8.76
C ASN A 94 10.15 4.16 -7.74
N PRO A 95 11.33 4.71 -8.04
CA PRO A 95 12.48 4.65 -7.15
C PRO A 95 12.18 5.18 -5.74
N PRO A 96 12.90 4.73 -4.70
CA PRO A 96 12.70 5.21 -3.34
C PRO A 96 12.75 6.73 -3.25
N ALA A 97 11.80 7.30 -2.48
CA ALA A 97 11.72 8.73 -2.24
C ALA A 97 11.41 9.57 -3.50
N THR A 98 10.82 8.97 -4.53
CA THR A 98 10.34 9.66 -5.73
C THR A 98 8.87 9.35 -6.02
N ILE A 99 8.25 10.17 -6.86
CA ILE A 99 7.02 9.88 -7.59
C ILE A 99 7.36 10.10 -9.05
N THR A 100 7.33 9.04 -9.84
CA THR A 100 7.65 9.04 -11.27
C THR A 100 6.45 9.47 -12.13
N LYS A 101 6.71 9.79 -13.40
CA LYS A 101 5.67 10.14 -14.37
C LYS A 101 4.93 8.92 -14.87
#